data_AF-A0A7S4M5Q7-F1
#
_entry.id   AF-A0A7S4M5Q7-F1
#
_cell.length_a   1.000
_cell.length_b   1.000
_cell.length_c   1.000
_cell.angle_alpha   90.00
_cell.angle_beta   90.00
_cell.angle_gamma   90.00
#
_symmetry.space_group_name_H-M   'P 1'
#
loop_
_entity.id
_entity.type
_entity.pdbx_description
1 polymer ?
#
loop_
_entity_poly.entity_id
_entity_poly.type
_entity_poly.pdbx_seq_one_letter_code
_entity_poly.pdbx_strand_id
1 'polypeptide(L)'
;QKITETAAAMDVHSLEIRDVKLAFLRNAATKLLWSWTFFPLTGGQSTPKKYIGLSSKGVAVFKVKEGDSYACKDVWEWEQISSYTSENSAITLHLTSGNHSSAFSIIPFCFPSFEEIYMKYQQVNLN
;
A
#
# COMPACT_ATOMS: atom_id res chain seq x y z
N GLN A 1 6.03 24.83 7.10
CA GLN A 1 5.32 26.13 7.03
C GLN A 1 3.84 25.95 6.73
N LYS A 2 3.41 25.28 5.65
CA LYS A 2 1.97 25.10 5.34
C LYS A 2 1.13 24.32 6.37
N ILE A 3 1.71 23.37 7.12
CA ILE A 3 0.98 22.61 8.16
C ILE A 3 0.56 23.53 9.31
N THR A 4 1.44 24.46 9.68
CA THR A 4 1.21 25.42 10.77
C THR A 4 0.17 26.48 10.38
N GLU A 5 0.15 26.88 9.11
CA GLU A 5 -0.84 27.80 8.55
C GLU A 5 -2.25 27.18 8.48
N THR A 6 -2.35 25.91 8.07
CA THR A 6 -3.63 25.19 8.08
C THR A 6 -4.17 24.99 9.51
N ALA A 7 -3.29 24.74 10.47
CA ALA A 7 -3.68 24.65 11.88
C ALA A 7 -4.12 26.01 12.45
N ALA A 8 -3.49 27.12 12.05
CA ALA A 8 -3.83 28.46 12.52
C ALA A 8 -5.15 28.99 11.93
N ALA A 9 -5.55 28.57 10.73
CA ALA A 9 -6.82 28.94 10.11
C ALA A 9 -8.05 28.23 10.73
N MET A 10 -7.83 27.17 11.51
CA MET A 10 -8.86 26.42 12.22
C MET A 10 -8.99 26.95 13.66
N ASP A 11 -9.40 28.22 13.81
CA ASP A 11 -9.87 28.88 15.05
C ASP A 11 -9.46 28.16 16.37
N VAL A 12 -8.16 28.24 16.72
CA VAL A 12 -7.56 27.47 17.83
C VAL A 12 -7.74 28.20 19.14
N HIS A 13 -8.98 28.27 19.61
CA HIS A 13 -9.28 28.42 21.03
C HIS A 13 -10.09 27.18 21.44
N SER A 14 -9.44 26.27 22.20
CA SER A 14 -9.98 25.06 22.85
C SER A 14 -9.73 23.67 22.25
N LEU A 15 -8.80 23.47 21.30
CA LEU A 15 -8.44 22.10 20.88
C LEU A 15 -7.25 21.59 21.70
N GLU A 16 -7.45 20.52 22.45
CA GLU A 16 -6.36 19.83 23.12
C GLU A 16 -5.37 19.28 22.08
N ILE A 17 -4.08 19.17 22.43
CA ILE A 17 -3.04 18.61 21.54
C ILE A 17 -3.44 17.23 20.98
N ARG A 18 -4.22 16.47 21.76
CA ARG A 18 -4.81 15.20 21.35
C ARG A 18 -5.73 15.35 20.14
N ASP A 19 -6.60 16.34 20.13
CA ASP A 19 -7.59 16.56 19.06
C ASP A 19 -6.92 16.98 17.76
N VAL A 20 -5.88 17.82 17.86
CA VAL A 20 -5.05 18.18 16.70
C VAL A 20 -4.36 16.95 16.10
N LYS A 21 -3.79 16.07 16.94
CA LYS A 21 -3.20 14.80 16.50
C LYS A 21 -4.24 13.87 15.87
N LEU A 22 -5.42 13.77 16.46
CA LEU A 22 -6.52 12.96 15.92
C LEU A 22 -7.01 13.51 14.57
N ALA A 23 -7.17 14.83 14.44
CA ALA A 23 -7.56 15.48 13.19
C ALA A 23 -6.51 15.24 12.09
N PHE A 24 -5.22 15.34 12.44
CA PHE A 24 -4.13 15.01 11.52
C PHE A 24 -4.18 13.55 11.07
N LEU A 25 -4.29 12.61 12.00
CA LEU A 25 -4.38 11.17 11.69
C LEU A 25 -5.61 10.84 10.84
N ARG A 26 -6.77 11.45 11.14
CA ARG A 26 -8.00 11.29 10.34
C ARG A 26 -7.81 11.80 8.93
N ASN A 27 -7.25 13.00 8.75
CA ASN A 27 -6.99 13.56 7.43
C ASN A 27 -5.98 12.69 6.66
N ALA A 28 -4.92 12.26 7.32
CA ALA A 28 -3.91 11.40 6.74
C ALA A 28 -4.51 10.05 6.30
N ALA A 29 -5.36 9.44 7.13
CA ALA A 29 -6.09 8.22 6.79
C ALA A 29 -7.05 8.35 5.60
N THR A 30 -7.45 9.57 5.21
CA THR A 30 -8.22 9.77 3.96
C THR A 30 -7.36 9.68 2.69
N LYS A 31 -6.03 9.76 2.83
CA LYS A 31 -5.11 9.70 1.68
C LYS A 31 -4.92 8.26 1.27
N LEU A 32 -5.09 7.99 -0.03
CA LEU A 32 -4.97 6.66 -0.62
C LEU A 32 -3.67 5.95 -0.23
N LEU A 33 -2.56 6.67 -0.08
CA LEU A 33 -1.23 6.12 0.16
C LEU A 33 -0.88 5.87 1.63
N TRP A 34 -1.65 6.40 2.58
CA TRP A 34 -1.26 6.49 3.99
C TRP A 34 -0.98 5.14 4.67
N SER A 35 -1.61 4.06 4.19
CA SER A 35 -1.50 2.74 4.80
C SER A 35 -0.72 1.72 3.97
N TRP A 36 -0.07 2.13 2.87
CA TRP A 36 0.57 1.21 1.94
C TRP A 36 2.08 1.19 2.11
N THR A 37 2.64 -0.02 2.21
CA THR A 37 4.08 -0.26 2.08
C THR A 37 4.37 -0.71 0.65
N PHE A 38 5.27 -0.01 -0.04
CA PHE A 38 5.53 -0.20 -1.46
C PHE A 38 6.81 -0.99 -1.71
N PHE A 39 6.73 -1.96 -2.62
CA PHE A 39 7.88 -2.72 -3.10
C PHE A 39 7.99 -2.56 -4.62
N PRO A 40 9.17 -2.19 -5.13
CA PRO A 40 9.37 -1.99 -6.57
C PRO A 40 9.32 -3.33 -7.32
N LEU A 41 8.66 -3.34 -8.48
CA LEU A 41 8.63 -4.50 -9.37
C LEU A 41 9.81 -4.50 -10.35
N THR A 42 10.34 -5.67 -10.70
CA THR A 42 11.36 -5.85 -11.75
C THR A 42 10.75 -5.63 -13.14
N GLY A 43 11.58 -5.23 -14.10
CA GLY A 43 11.14 -4.91 -15.48
C GLY A 43 10.70 -3.46 -15.69
N GLY A 44 10.84 -2.60 -14.68
CA GLY A 44 10.54 -1.16 -14.76
C GLY A 44 11.73 -0.27 -15.11
N GLN A 45 12.55 -0.64 -16.10
CA GLN A 45 13.53 0.32 -16.66
C GLN A 45 12.87 1.36 -17.57
N SER A 46 11.66 1.09 -18.06
CA SER A 46 10.82 2.06 -18.77
C SER A 46 9.77 2.67 -17.85
N THR A 47 9.51 3.95 -18.04
CA THR A 47 8.35 4.65 -17.47
C THR A 47 7.07 4.05 -18.06
N PRO A 48 6.03 3.76 -17.24
CA PRO A 48 5.88 4.03 -15.81
C PRO A 48 6.52 2.98 -14.88
N LYS A 49 7.06 3.45 -13.75
CA LYS A 49 7.50 2.58 -12.64
C LYS A 49 6.29 1.90 -12.01
N LYS A 50 6.44 0.62 -11.66
CA LYS A 50 5.39 -0.17 -11.04
C LYS A 50 5.81 -0.61 -9.64
N TYR A 51 4.85 -0.57 -8.72
CA TYR A 51 5.03 -0.99 -7.34
C TYR A 51 3.92 -1.94 -6.95
N ILE A 52 4.23 -2.91 -6.11
CA ILE A 52 3.23 -3.63 -5.34
C ILE A 52 3.13 -3.00 -3.96
N GLY A 53 1.92 -2.72 -3.52
CA GLY A 53 1.61 -2.19 -2.20
C GLY A 53 1.00 -3.28 -1.33
N LEU A 54 1.46 -3.35 -0.08
CA LEU A 54 0.81 -4.12 0.99
C LEU A 54 0.20 -3.18 2.02
N SER A 55 -1.01 -3.47 2.48
CA SER A 55 -1.67 -2.76 3.57
C SER A 55 -2.60 -3.68 4.36
N SER A 56 -3.19 -3.16 5.44
CA SER A 56 -4.26 -3.86 6.15
C SER A 56 -5.48 -4.18 5.27
N LYS A 57 -5.68 -3.47 4.14
CA LYS A 57 -6.80 -3.72 3.22
C LYS A 57 -6.55 -4.89 2.27
N GLY A 58 -5.29 -5.15 1.93
CA GLY A 58 -4.97 -6.12 0.90
C GLY A 58 -3.67 -5.82 0.18
N VAL A 59 -3.60 -6.30 -1.05
CA VAL A 59 -2.49 -6.11 -1.98
C VAL A 59 -2.96 -5.26 -3.16
N ALA A 60 -2.13 -4.34 -3.63
CA ALA A 60 -2.47 -3.50 -4.78
C ALA A 60 -1.28 -3.26 -5.70
N VAL A 61 -1.56 -2.98 -6.98
CA VAL A 61 -0.53 -2.56 -7.94
C VAL A 61 -0.68 -1.08 -8.22
N PHE A 62 0.42 -0.35 -8.06
CA PHE A 62 0.52 1.07 -8.33
C PHE A 62 1.39 1.32 -9.56
N LYS A 63 0.97 2.28 -10.38
CA LYS A 63 1.75 2.80 -11.52
C LYS A 63 2.08 4.26 -11.28
N VAL A 64 3.34 4.60 -11.49
CA VAL A 64 3.84 5.97 -11.35
C VAL A 64 4.47 6.38 -12.67
N LYS A 65 3.87 7.38 -13.31
CA LYS A 65 4.54 8.16 -14.36
C LYS A 65 5.25 9.34 -13.70
N GLU A 66 6.35 9.77 -14.28
CA GLU A 66 7.08 10.93 -13.79
C GLU A 66 6.18 12.17 -13.84
N GLY A 67 6.07 12.90 -12.72
CA GLY A 67 5.18 14.06 -12.58
C GLY A 67 3.72 13.74 -12.22
N ASP A 68 3.30 12.48 -12.25
CA ASP A 68 1.91 12.09 -11.93
C ASP A 68 1.74 11.63 -10.49
N SER A 69 0.52 11.79 -9.97
CA SER A 69 0.11 11.16 -8.70
C SER A 69 0.06 9.65 -8.84
N TYR A 70 0.33 8.93 -7.74
CA TYR A 70 0.21 7.47 -7.68
C TYR A 70 -1.20 7.03 -8.09
N ALA A 71 -1.29 6.29 -9.19
CA ALA A 71 -2.53 5.66 -9.63
C ALA A 71 -2.55 4.20 -9.20
N CYS A 72 -3.56 3.83 -8.42
CA CYS A 72 -3.85 2.44 -8.10
C CYS A 72 -4.52 1.79 -9.32
N LYS A 73 -3.96 0.69 -9.82
CA LYS A 73 -4.50 -0.03 -10.98
C LYS A 73 -5.44 -1.14 -10.57
N ASP A 74 -4.95 -2.03 -9.72
CA ASP A 74 -5.65 -3.23 -9.28
C ASP A 74 -5.50 -3.32 -7.75
N VAL A 75 -6.58 -3.68 -7.06
CA VAL A 75 -6.62 -3.93 -5.62
C VAL A 75 -7.25 -5.30 -5.41
N TRP A 76 -6.59 -6.14 -4.62
CA TRP A 76 -7.08 -7.42 -4.17
C TRP A 76 -7.16 -7.39 -2.65
N GLU A 77 -8.38 -7.50 -2.14
CA GLU A 77 -8.61 -7.61 -0.69
C GLU A 77 -8.14 -8.98 -0.20
N TRP A 78 -7.80 -9.08 1.08
CA TRP A 78 -7.28 -10.33 1.65
C TRP A 78 -8.22 -11.53 1.46
N GLU A 79 -9.55 -11.32 1.54
CA GLU A 79 -10.57 -12.34 1.30
C GLU A 79 -10.59 -12.87 -0.14
N GLN A 80 -10.11 -12.06 -1.09
CA GLN A 80 -10.04 -12.41 -2.50
C GLN A 80 -8.77 -13.19 -2.84
N ILE A 81 -7.81 -13.29 -1.92
CA ILE A 81 -6.54 -13.98 -2.12
C ILE A 81 -6.61 -15.34 -1.43
N SER A 82 -6.72 -16.41 -2.21
CA SER A 82 -6.82 -17.78 -1.70
C SER A 82 -5.47 -18.31 -1.24
N SER A 83 -4.40 -18.00 -1.97
CA SER A 83 -3.05 -18.44 -1.63
C SER A 83 -1.99 -17.57 -2.31
N TYR A 84 -0.75 -17.75 -1.85
CA TYR A 84 0.44 -17.06 -2.32
C TYR A 84 1.50 -18.11 -2.66
N THR A 85 2.17 -17.93 -3.78
CA THR A 85 3.35 -18.72 -4.16
C THR A 85 4.48 -17.80 -4.56
N SER A 86 5.70 -18.12 -4.14
CA SER A 86 6.89 -17.39 -4.52
C SER A 86 7.99 -18.30 -5.02
N GLU A 87 8.59 -17.91 -6.15
CA GLU A 87 9.68 -18.63 -6.78
C GLU A 87 10.64 -17.60 -7.41
N ASN A 88 11.94 -17.66 -7.10
CA ASN A 88 12.96 -16.80 -7.73
C ASN A 88 12.64 -15.29 -7.74
N SER A 89 12.16 -14.73 -6.61
CA SER A 89 11.70 -13.32 -6.49
C SER A 89 10.46 -12.96 -7.34
N ALA A 90 9.86 -13.93 -8.03
CA ALA A 90 8.52 -13.85 -8.56
C ALA A 90 7.50 -14.26 -7.50
N ILE A 91 6.39 -13.55 -7.49
CA ILE A 91 5.26 -13.72 -6.59
C ILE A 91 4.04 -13.91 -7.46
N THR A 92 3.25 -14.91 -7.12
CA THR A 92 1.95 -15.15 -7.73
C THR A 92 0.91 -15.19 -6.63
N LEU A 93 -0.08 -14.29 -6.72
CA LEU A 93 -1.29 -14.34 -5.92
C LEU A 93 -2.32 -15.18 -6.65
N HIS A 94 -2.88 -16.18 -5.97
CA HIS A 94 -4.00 -16.96 -6.45
C HIS A 94 -5.28 -16.38 -5.86
N LEU A 95 -6.26 -16.07 -6.71
CA LEU A 95 -7.49 -15.41 -6.29
C LEU A 95 -8.63 -16.41 -6.11
N THR A 96 -9.46 -16.19 -5.09
CA THR A 96 -10.57 -17.07 -4.69
C THR A 96 -11.67 -17.15 -5.77
N SER A 97 -11.84 -16.10 -6.57
CA SER A 97 -12.83 -16.05 -7.66
C SER A 97 -12.19 -16.15 -9.04
N GLY A 98 -12.54 -17.20 -9.80
CA GLY A 98 -12.34 -17.27 -11.25
C GLY A 98 -11.08 -17.94 -11.78
N ASN A 99 -10.34 -18.75 -11.01
CA ASN A 99 -9.08 -19.38 -11.46
C ASN A 99 -8.07 -18.37 -12.05
N HIS A 100 -8.12 -17.13 -11.57
CA HIS A 100 -7.22 -16.07 -12.04
C HIS A 100 -6.09 -15.89 -11.03
N SER A 101 -4.86 -16.07 -11.49
CA SER A 101 -3.65 -15.78 -10.71
C SER A 101 -2.97 -14.53 -11.26
N SER A 102 -2.52 -13.66 -10.37
CA SER A 102 -1.76 -12.45 -10.73
C SER A 102 -0.31 -12.63 -10.33
N ALA A 103 0.58 -12.64 -11.33
CA ALA A 103 2.01 -12.80 -11.14
C ALA A 103 2.77 -11.49 -11.33
N PHE A 104 3.76 -11.25 -10.47
CA PHE A 104 4.63 -10.09 -10.48
C PHE A 104 5.99 -10.47 -9.93
N SER A 105 7.02 -9.73 -10.30
CA SER A 105 8.38 -9.98 -9.82
C SER A 105 8.86 -8.75 -9.05
N ILE A 106 9.32 -8.95 -7.82
CA ILE A 106 9.85 -7.88 -6.97
C ILE A 106 11.38 -7.84 -7.11
N ILE A 107 12.00 -6.67 -6.90
CA ILE A 107 13.45 -6.59 -6.88
C ILE A 107 14.01 -7.53 -5.78
N PRO A 108 14.97 -8.43 -6.07
CA PRO A 108 15.35 -9.51 -5.16
C PRO A 108 15.70 -9.07 -3.74
N PHE A 109 16.37 -7.93 -3.55
CA PHE A 109 16.74 -7.45 -2.22
C PHE A 109 15.53 -7.02 -1.36
N CYS A 110 14.40 -6.67 -1.99
CA CYS A 110 13.16 -6.31 -1.29
C CYS A 110 12.34 -7.53 -0.86
N PHE A 111 12.64 -8.72 -1.38
CA PHE A 111 11.83 -9.92 -1.21
C PHE A 111 11.69 -10.35 0.28
N PRO A 112 12.75 -10.38 1.11
CA PRO A 112 12.61 -10.76 2.52
C PRO A 112 11.66 -9.85 3.31
N SER A 113 11.76 -8.53 3.10
CA SER A 113 10.87 -7.56 3.76
C SER A 113 9.44 -7.64 3.25
N PHE A 114 9.25 -7.93 1.96
CA PHE A 114 7.93 -8.18 1.40
C PHE A 114 7.27 -9.37 2.08
N GLU A 115 7.97 -10.50 2.15
CA GLU A 115 7.45 -11.75 2.73
C GLU A 115 7.10 -11.58 4.21
N GLU A 116 7.98 -10.95 4.99
CA GLU A 116 7.73 -10.67 6.42
C GLU A 116 6.43 -9.85 6.61
N ILE A 117 6.24 -8.79 5.83
CA ILE A 117 5.09 -7.91 5.94
C ILE A 117 3.81 -8.59 5.44
N TYR A 118 3.91 -9.33 4.33
CA TYR A 118 2.78 -10.09 3.78
C TYR A 118 2.25 -11.10 4.81
N MET A 119 3.15 -11.90 5.40
CA MET A 119 2.76 -12.93 6.37
C MET A 119 2.12 -12.32 7.63
N LYS A 120 2.61 -11.17 8.11
CA LYS A 120 1.99 -10.45 9.24
C LYS A 120 0.55 -10.04 8.93
N TYR A 121 0.29 -9.48 7.75
CA TYR A 121 -1.07 -9.10 7.39
C TYR A 121 -1.99 -10.30 7.18
N GLN A 122 -1.49 -11.38 6.60
CA GLN A 122 -2.29 -12.60 6.41
C GLN A 122 -2.69 -13.22 7.76
N GLN A 123 -1.77 -13.28 8.73
CA GLN A 123 -2.07 -13.80 10.08
C GLN A 123 -3.16 -13.01 10.80
N VAL A 124 -3.21 -11.69 10.62
CA VAL A 124 -4.24 -10.85 11.25
C VAL A 124 -5.62 -11.07 10.62
N ASN A 125 -5.71 -11.39 9.34
CA ASN A 125 -6.99 -11.58 8.64
C ASN A 125 -7.55 -13.01 8.72
N LEU A 126 -6.75 -13.98 9.17
CA LEU A 126 -7.20 -15.37 9.38
C LEU A 126 -7.74 -15.63 10.80
N ASN A 127 -7.59 -14.66 11.70
CA ASN A 127 -8.13 -14.69 13.08
C ASN A 127 -9.42 -13.87 13.17
#